data_AF-A0A4Q9JSY5-F1
#
_entry.id   AF-A0A4Q9JSY5-F1
#
_cell.length_a   1.000
_cell.length_b   1.000
_cell.length_c   1.000
_cell.angle_alpha   90.00
_cell.angle_beta   90.00
_cell.angle_gamma   90.00
#
_symmetry.space_group_name_H-M   'P 1'
#
loop_
_entity.id
_entity.type
_entity.pdbx_description
1 polymer ?
#
loop_
_entity_poly.entity_id
_entity_poly.type
_entity_poly.pdbx_seq_one_letter_code
_entity_poly.pdbx_strand_id
1 'polypeptide(L)'
;NNGTVQTLVNRGTIKNVGTREPSNFTEVSTGVFLQNGTINNFTNEGTISGIMGVSLNASTIEQFKNTGTIKSTSSNELSAAINLSAVFASTSTIGTFTNEGTIQSNSNGILVEAGNKIQTLTNKGTIDASLNGLSFYVFDHLGGDKIDIGEITIESGGIIKAGNNAINIDGSKNGIEGTGINVKSGGI
;
A
#
# COMPACT_ATOMS: atom_id res chain seq x y z
N ASN A 1 19.46 5.10 -14.50
CA ASN A 1 18.84 3.95 -15.18
C ASN A 1 17.74 3.42 -14.30
N ASN A 2 16.49 3.58 -14.73
CA ASN A 2 15.35 2.95 -14.05
C ASN A 2 15.21 1.55 -14.66
N GLY A 3 15.36 0.53 -13.83
CA GLY A 3 15.26 -0.86 -14.28
C GLY A 3 13.80 -1.32 -14.34
N THR A 4 13.50 -2.21 -15.28
CA THR A 4 12.19 -2.85 -15.39
C THR A 4 12.31 -4.34 -15.09
N VAL A 5 11.56 -4.81 -14.11
CA VAL A 5 11.32 -6.24 -13.88
C VAL A 5 10.02 -6.61 -14.59
N GLN A 6 10.10 -7.49 -15.59
CA GLN A 6 8.89 -7.90 -16.32
C GLN A 6 7.93 -8.69 -15.41
N THR A 7 8.46 -9.55 -14.55
CA THR A 7 7.67 -10.40 -13.66
C THR A 7 8.45 -10.70 -12.39
N LEU A 8 7.80 -10.50 -11.24
CA LEU A 8 8.27 -10.92 -9.92
C LEU A 8 7.20 -11.83 -9.31
N VAL A 9 7.59 -13.05 -8.91
CA VAL A 9 6.71 -13.99 -8.21
C VAL A 9 7.36 -14.42 -6.91
N ASN A 10 6.70 -14.15 -5.79
CA ASN A 10 7.08 -14.71 -4.50
C ASN A 10 6.19 -15.90 -4.15
N ARG A 11 6.77 -17.10 -4.02
CA ARG A 11 6.09 -18.30 -3.52
C ARG A 11 6.53 -18.73 -2.12
N GLY A 12 7.60 -18.12 -1.61
CA GLY A 12 8.22 -18.46 -0.34
C GLY A 12 8.03 -17.35 0.68
N THR A 13 9.05 -17.11 1.49
CA THR A 13 9.05 -16.04 2.48
C THR A 13 10.11 -15.01 2.13
N ILE A 14 9.69 -13.76 1.97
CA ILE A 14 10.57 -12.59 1.97
C ILE A 14 10.35 -11.89 3.31
N LYS A 15 11.32 -12.01 4.21
CA LYS A 15 11.24 -11.42 5.56
C LYS A 15 12.44 -10.53 5.82
N ASN A 16 12.19 -9.24 6.00
CA ASN A 16 13.18 -8.34 6.59
C ASN A 16 13.15 -8.50 8.11
N VAL A 17 14.30 -8.81 8.72
CA VAL A 17 14.46 -8.99 10.17
C VAL A 17 15.06 -7.77 10.86
N GLY A 18 15.35 -6.72 10.11
CA GLY A 18 15.77 -5.43 10.66
C GLY A 18 14.65 -4.78 11.46
N THR A 19 15.04 -3.85 12.33
CA THR A 19 14.14 -3.22 13.31
C THR A 19 14.02 -1.71 13.11
N ARG A 20 14.39 -1.21 11.93
CA ARG A 20 14.42 0.23 11.66
C ARG A 20 13.01 0.73 11.36
N GLU A 21 12.46 1.48 12.30
CA GLU A 21 11.14 2.12 12.24
C GLU A 21 11.11 3.33 11.29
N PRO A 22 9.92 3.70 10.77
CA PRO A 22 9.73 4.94 10.04
C PRO A 22 10.15 6.15 10.87
N SER A 23 10.81 7.09 10.19
CA SER A 23 11.18 8.40 10.71
C SER A 23 11.06 9.41 9.56
N ASN A 24 11.59 10.62 9.72
CA ASN A 24 11.69 11.61 8.63
C ASN A 24 12.54 11.13 7.44
N PHE A 25 13.23 10.00 7.56
CA PHE A 25 14.00 9.38 6.48
C PHE A 25 13.28 8.17 5.88
N THR A 26 13.50 7.92 4.60
CA THR A 26 12.88 6.87 3.78
C THR A 26 13.38 5.45 4.06
N GLU A 27 14.20 5.32 5.11
CA GLU A 27 14.99 4.16 5.41
C GLU A 27 14.26 3.32 6.45
N VAL A 28 13.44 2.37 6.00
CA VAL A 28 12.63 1.47 6.87
C VAL A 28 13.02 0.02 6.60
N SER A 29 12.94 -0.85 7.61
CA SER A 29 13.18 -2.29 7.44
C SER A 29 12.01 -2.96 6.70
N THR A 30 11.97 -2.79 5.37
CA THR A 30 10.88 -3.27 4.50
C THR A 30 11.17 -4.65 3.91
N GLY A 31 10.15 -5.51 3.81
CA GLY A 31 10.23 -6.82 3.15
C GLY A 31 10.62 -6.70 1.67
N VAL A 32 9.84 -5.96 0.88
CA VAL A 32 10.15 -5.60 -0.52
C VAL A 32 10.16 -4.08 -0.65
N PHE A 33 11.31 -3.50 -0.97
CA PHE A 33 11.48 -2.08 -1.20
C PHE A 33 11.80 -1.81 -2.66
N LEU A 34 10.98 -0.99 -3.32
CA LEU A 34 11.18 -0.58 -4.71
C LEU A 34 11.49 0.91 -4.76
N GLN A 35 12.60 1.27 -5.39
CA GLN A 35 13.04 2.65 -5.57
C GLN A 35 13.46 2.90 -7.01
N ASN A 36 12.90 3.93 -7.65
CA ASN A 36 13.21 4.35 -9.03
C ASN A 36 13.13 3.20 -10.06
N GLY A 37 12.10 2.36 -9.97
CA GLY A 37 11.97 1.18 -10.84
C GLY A 37 10.54 0.84 -11.22
N THR A 38 10.40 -0.06 -12.19
CA THR A 38 9.12 -0.58 -12.64
C THR A 38 9.05 -2.09 -12.48
N ILE A 39 7.93 -2.60 -11.98
CA ILE A 39 7.57 -4.01 -12.07
C ILE A 39 6.28 -4.13 -12.87
N ASN A 40 6.31 -4.85 -13.99
CA ASN A 40 5.09 -4.99 -14.80
C ASN A 40 4.09 -5.93 -14.12
N ASN A 41 4.55 -7.06 -13.58
CA ASN A 41 3.69 -8.03 -12.92
C ASN A 41 4.32 -8.48 -11.60
N PHE A 42 3.72 -8.12 -10.48
CA PHE A 42 4.12 -8.59 -9.16
C PHE A 42 3.04 -9.51 -8.60
N THR A 43 3.36 -10.79 -8.39
CA THR A 43 2.48 -11.75 -7.70
C THR A 43 3.11 -12.20 -6.38
N ASN A 44 2.38 -12.02 -5.28
CA ASN A 44 2.71 -12.62 -4.00
C ASN A 44 1.76 -13.80 -3.70
N GLU A 45 2.31 -15.02 -3.72
CA GLU A 45 1.64 -16.26 -3.31
C GLU A 45 2.11 -16.73 -1.92
N GLY A 46 3.27 -16.25 -1.47
CA GLY A 46 3.87 -16.56 -0.18
C GLY A 46 3.69 -15.45 0.86
N THR A 47 4.69 -15.27 1.72
CA THR A 47 4.70 -14.24 2.77
C THR A 47 5.73 -13.15 2.46
N ILE A 48 5.32 -11.88 2.57
CA ILE A 48 6.21 -10.73 2.60
C ILE A 48 6.04 -10.03 3.95
N SER A 49 7.13 -9.79 4.69
CA SER A 49 7.06 -9.16 6.01
C SER A 49 8.27 -8.30 6.35
N GLY A 50 8.03 -7.24 7.11
CA GLY A 50 9.03 -6.39 7.75
C GLY A 50 8.35 -5.36 8.65
N ILE A 51 9.09 -4.35 9.09
CA ILE A 51 8.51 -3.13 9.68
C ILE A 51 7.48 -2.53 8.73
N MET A 52 7.76 -2.57 7.43
CA MET A 52 6.77 -2.48 6.36
C MET A 52 6.84 -3.76 5.51
N GLY A 53 5.72 -4.15 4.91
CA GLY A 53 5.69 -5.32 4.02
C GLY A 53 6.29 -4.98 2.65
N VAL A 54 5.59 -4.12 1.90
CA VAL A 54 5.99 -3.63 0.57
C VAL A 54 5.99 -2.10 0.60
N SER A 55 7.07 -1.47 0.13
CA SER A 55 7.16 -0.01 0.03
C SER A 55 7.63 0.42 -1.35
N LEU A 56 6.95 1.40 -1.93
CA LEU A 56 7.31 2.02 -3.21
C LEU A 56 7.71 3.47 -2.99
N ASN A 57 8.87 3.83 -3.56
CA ASN A 57 9.39 5.19 -3.63
C ASN A 57 9.71 5.51 -5.08
N ALA A 58 9.06 6.52 -5.67
CA ALA A 58 9.29 6.92 -7.05
C ALA A 58 9.24 5.74 -8.05
N SER A 59 8.27 4.83 -7.87
CA SER A 59 8.25 3.53 -8.54
C SER A 59 6.88 3.10 -9.01
N THR A 60 6.84 2.24 -10.03
CA THR A 60 5.60 1.76 -10.62
C THR A 60 5.47 0.24 -10.49
N ILE A 61 4.29 -0.22 -10.08
CA ILE A 61 3.85 -1.60 -10.33
C ILE A 61 2.62 -1.55 -11.23
N GLU A 62 2.71 -2.09 -12.45
CA GLU A 62 1.55 -2.05 -13.36
C GLU A 62 0.43 -2.97 -12.86
N GLN A 63 0.77 -4.22 -12.53
CA GLN A 63 -0.17 -5.23 -12.04
C GLN A 63 0.37 -5.87 -10.76
N PHE A 64 -0.32 -5.66 -9.63
CA PHE A 64 -0.02 -6.27 -8.36
C PHE A 64 -1.14 -7.25 -7.97
N LYS A 65 -0.80 -8.52 -7.77
CA LYS A 65 -1.70 -9.54 -7.23
C LYS A 65 -1.16 -10.09 -5.91
N ASN A 66 -1.96 -10.03 -4.85
CA ASN A 66 -1.66 -10.71 -3.59
C ASN A 66 -2.65 -11.85 -3.36
N THR A 67 -2.15 -13.09 -3.28
CA THR A 67 -2.90 -14.29 -2.86
C THR A 67 -2.36 -14.87 -1.56
N GLY A 68 -1.12 -14.52 -1.19
CA GLY A 68 -0.51 -14.88 0.09
C GLY A 68 -0.72 -13.81 1.16
N THR A 69 0.30 -13.59 1.99
CA THR A 69 0.27 -12.63 3.10
C THR A 69 1.30 -11.52 2.91
N ILE A 70 0.88 -10.26 3.06
CA ILE A 70 1.77 -9.11 3.22
C ILE A 70 1.58 -8.55 4.61
N LYS A 71 2.66 -8.38 5.37
CA LYS A 71 2.61 -8.05 6.80
C LYS A 71 3.53 -6.90 7.19
N SER A 72 2.98 -5.89 7.85
CA SER A 72 3.73 -4.96 8.71
C SER A 72 3.75 -5.49 10.15
N THR A 73 4.91 -5.42 10.79
CA THR A 73 5.07 -5.77 12.20
C THR A 73 5.06 -4.56 13.13
N SER A 74 5.15 -3.35 12.60
CA SER A 74 5.24 -2.12 13.39
C SER A 74 3.87 -1.56 13.77
N SER A 75 3.79 -0.99 14.97
CA SER A 75 2.65 -0.20 15.45
C SER A 75 2.84 1.30 15.27
N ASN A 76 3.90 1.74 14.58
CA ASN A 76 4.12 3.15 14.25
C ASN A 76 3.03 3.60 13.26
N GLU A 77 2.41 4.77 13.49
CA GLU A 77 1.33 5.31 12.65
C GLU A 77 1.76 5.61 11.20
N LEU A 78 3.06 5.77 10.96
CA LEU A 78 3.64 5.95 9.63
C LEU A 78 4.02 4.62 8.96
N SER A 79 3.74 3.48 9.59
CA SER A 79 3.99 2.15 9.04
C SER A 79 2.75 1.55 8.39
N ALA A 80 2.98 0.68 7.40
CA ALA A 80 1.92 -0.07 6.74
C ALA A 80 2.41 -1.38 6.14
N ALA A 81 1.48 -2.32 5.93
CA ALA A 81 1.81 -3.55 5.20
C ALA A 81 2.13 -3.23 3.74
N ILE A 82 1.45 -2.26 3.13
CA ILE A 82 1.80 -1.68 1.82
C ILE A 82 1.88 -0.17 1.96
N ASN A 83 3.00 0.43 1.55
CA ASN A 83 3.27 1.86 1.67
C ASN A 83 3.66 2.45 0.31
N LEU A 84 3.00 3.54 -0.09
CA LEU A 84 3.43 4.39 -1.21
C LEU A 84 3.78 5.76 -0.66
N SER A 85 5.07 6.08 -0.63
CA SER A 85 5.57 7.37 -0.16
C SER A 85 6.17 8.17 -1.31
N ALA A 86 5.93 9.47 -1.27
CA ALA A 86 6.55 10.41 -2.18
C ALA A 86 7.95 10.75 -1.67
N VAL A 87 8.94 10.70 -2.55
CA VAL A 87 10.33 11.01 -2.20
C VAL A 87 10.86 11.99 -3.23
N PHE A 88 11.36 13.15 -2.79
CA PHE A 88 11.82 14.23 -3.67
C PHE A 88 10.80 14.62 -4.76
N ALA A 89 9.53 14.74 -4.40
CA ALA A 89 8.41 15.05 -5.31
C ALA A 89 8.22 14.03 -6.46
N SER A 90 8.82 12.84 -6.36
CA SER A 90 8.60 11.74 -7.29
C SER A 90 7.51 10.83 -6.76
N THR A 91 6.59 10.46 -7.63
CA THR A 91 5.38 9.72 -7.30
C THR A 91 5.55 8.23 -7.54
N SER A 92 4.84 7.44 -6.75
CA SER A 92 4.69 6.00 -6.94
C SER A 92 3.29 5.68 -7.43
N THR A 93 3.16 4.67 -8.29
CA THR A 93 1.87 4.23 -8.81
C THR A 93 1.75 2.72 -8.76
N ILE A 94 0.60 2.23 -8.32
CA ILE A 94 0.14 0.89 -8.64
C ILE A 94 -1.02 1.02 -9.62
N GLY A 95 -0.91 0.45 -10.82
CA GLY A 95 -1.97 0.50 -11.83
C GLY A 95 -3.19 -0.28 -11.36
N THR A 96 -3.07 -1.60 -11.28
CA THR A 96 -4.11 -2.47 -10.74
C THR A 96 -3.57 -3.27 -9.56
N PHE A 97 -4.27 -3.20 -8.43
CA PHE A 97 -4.00 -4.04 -7.27
C PHE A 97 -5.21 -4.93 -6.96
N THR A 98 -5.01 -6.25 -7.03
CA THR A 98 -5.99 -7.24 -6.56
C THR A 98 -5.48 -7.95 -5.30
N ASN A 99 -6.20 -7.79 -4.19
CA ASN A 99 -5.97 -8.57 -2.98
C ASN A 99 -6.98 -9.72 -2.88
N GLU A 100 -6.50 -10.95 -3.00
CA GLU A 100 -7.24 -12.20 -2.76
C GLU A 100 -6.73 -12.91 -1.49
N GLY A 101 -5.58 -12.49 -0.95
CA GLY A 101 -4.98 -13.03 0.26
C GLY A 101 -5.21 -12.16 1.50
N THR A 102 -4.19 -12.06 2.34
CA THR A 102 -4.22 -11.29 3.60
C THR A 102 -3.22 -10.14 3.57
N ILE A 103 -3.69 -8.96 3.95
CA ILE A 103 -2.86 -7.82 4.31
C ILE A 103 -3.02 -7.65 5.82
N GLN A 104 -1.93 -7.77 6.59
CA GLN A 104 -1.96 -7.68 8.05
C GLN A 104 -1.03 -6.57 8.54
N SER A 105 -1.50 -5.70 9.43
CA SER A 105 -0.70 -4.63 9.98
C SER A 105 -1.04 -4.31 11.42
N ASN A 106 -0.02 -4.07 12.24
CA ASN A 106 -0.20 -3.51 13.58
C ASN A 106 -0.44 -1.99 13.56
N SER A 107 -0.52 -1.39 12.38
CA SER A 107 -0.83 0.02 12.12
C SER A 107 -1.77 0.12 10.90
N ASN A 108 -1.41 0.81 9.82
CA ASN A 108 -2.24 0.91 8.62
C ASN A 108 -2.10 -0.34 7.74
N GLY A 109 -3.18 -0.82 7.12
CA GLY A 109 -3.11 -1.89 6.13
C GLY A 109 -2.37 -1.42 4.88
N ILE A 110 -2.92 -0.39 4.23
CA ILE A 110 -2.35 0.28 3.07
C ILE A 110 -2.26 1.78 3.37
N LEU A 111 -1.10 2.38 3.14
CA LEU A 111 -0.82 3.79 3.39
C LEU A 111 -0.35 4.44 2.09
N VAL A 112 -1.07 5.47 1.64
CA VAL A 112 -0.82 6.17 0.37
C VAL A 112 -0.67 7.66 0.65
N GLU A 113 0.53 8.17 0.47
CA GLU A 113 0.79 9.60 0.55
C GLU A 113 0.27 10.32 -0.69
N ALA A 114 -0.25 11.54 -0.51
CA ALA A 114 -0.63 12.43 -1.61
C ALA A 114 0.45 12.52 -2.71
N GLY A 115 0.00 12.63 -3.96
CA GLY A 115 0.85 12.51 -5.15
C GLY A 115 1.09 11.06 -5.60
N ASN A 116 1.01 10.08 -4.70
CA ASN A 116 1.02 8.66 -5.06
C ASN A 116 -0.39 8.16 -5.32
N LYS A 117 -0.52 7.05 -6.05
CA LYS A 117 -1.83 6.52 -6.44
C LYS A 117 -1.85 4.99 -6.55
N ILE A 118 -2.95 4.40 -6.10
CA ILE A 118 -3.39 3.08 -6.58
C ILE A 118 -4.57 3.34 -7.50
N GLN A 119 -4.42 3.10 -8.79
CA GLN A 119 -5.44 3.51 -9.76
C GLN A 119 -6.70 2.66 -9.65
N THR A 120 -6.56 1.34 -9.51
CA THR A 120 -7.67 0.44 -9.21
C THR A 120 -7.26 -0.54 -8.12
N LEU A 121 -7.96 -0.50 -6.98
CA LEU A 121 -7.85 -1.47 -5.90
C LEU A 121 -9.09 -2.36 -5.89
N THR A 122 -8.91 -3.68 -5.99
CA THR A 122 -9.97 -4.67 -5.79
C THR A 122 -9.62 -5.56 -4.60
N ASN A 123 -10.38 -5.47 -3.52
CA ASN A 123 -10.23 -6.33 -2.36
C ASN A 123 -11.27 -7.46 -2.38
N LYS A 124 -10.79 -8.69 -2.57
CA LYS A 124 -11.53 -9.95 -2.42
C LYS A 124 -11.11 -10.74 -1.18
N GLY A 125 -9.95 -10.41 -0.62
CA GLY A 125 -9.36 -11.05 0.56
C GLY A 125 -9.61 -10.24 1.83
N THR A 126 -8.69 -10.37 2.79
CA THR A 126 -8.77 -9.66 4.08
C THR A 126 -7.70 -8.59 4.18
N ILE A 127 -8.08 -7.40 4.61
CA ILE A 127 -7.20 -6.37 5.17
C ILE A 127 -7.50 -6.35 6.68
N ASP A 128 -6.49 -6.60 7.50
CA ASP A 128 -6.57 -6.66 8.96
C ASP A 128 -5.54 -5.72 9.55
N ALA A 129 -5.99 -4.54 9.98
CA ALA A 129 -5.17 -3.42 10.37
C ALA A 129 -5.56 -2.90 11.76
N SER A 130 -4.61 -2.75 12.68
CA SER A 130 -4.91 -2.23 14.02
C SER A 130 -5.23 -0.72 14.04
N LEU A 131 -4.83 0.04 13.01
CA LEU A 131 -5.17 1.46 12.86
C LEU A 131 -6.20 1.65 11.74
N ASN A 132 -5.79 2.00 10.52
CA ASN A 132 -6.69 2.17 9.38
C ASN A 132 -6.51 1.07 8.35
N GLY A 133 -7.58 0.62 7.70
CA GLY A 133 -7.49 -0.37 6.61
C GLY A 133 -6.75 0.19 5.40
N LEU A 134 -7.31 1.27 4.84
CA LEU A 134 -6.68 2.14 3.85
C LEU A 134 -6.52 3.53 4.47
N SER A 135 -5.37 4.17 4.27
CA SER A 135 -5.14 5.54 4.72
C SER A 135 -4.52 6.38 3.60
N PHE A 136 -5.18 7.49 3.29
CA PHE A 136 -4.71 8.52 2.37
C PHE A 136 -4.44 9.78 3.17
N TYR A 137 -3.25 10.37 3.02
CA TYR A 137 -2.81 11.47 3.87
C TYR A 137 -1.86 12.40 3.11
N VAL A 138 -1.62 13.58 3.68
CA VAL A 138 -0.64 14.56 3.19
C VAL A 138 0.47 14.71 4.21
N PHE A 139 1.73 14.71 3.78
CA PHE A 139 2.82 15.26 4.59
C PHE A 139 3.14 16.70 4.16
N ASP A 140 3.21 17.61 5.14
CA ASP A 140 3.34 19.05 4.93
C ASP A 140 4.60 19.47 4.15
N HIS A 141 5.65 18.64 4.12
CA HIS A 141 6.95 18.98 3.57
C HIS A 141 7.06 18.84 2.03
N LEU A 142 6.06 18.30 1.35
CA LEU A 142 6.08 18.11 -0.11
C LEU A 142 5.19 19.11 -0.89
N GLY A 143 4.72 20.17 -0.24
CA GLY A 143 3.95 21.21 -0.94
C GLY A 143 2.49 20.86 -1.21
N GLY A 144 2.01 19.73 -0.68
CA GLY A 144 0.65 19.21 -0.80
C GLY A 144 0.34 18.83 -2.23
N ASP A 145 0.35 17.55 -2.55
CA ASP A 145 -0.30 17.11 -3.77
C ASP A 145 -1.78 16.83 -3.48
N LYS A 146 -2.57 16.68 -4.53
CA LYS A 146 -3.92 16.15 -4.40
C LYS A 146 -3.87 14.73 -3.85
N ILE A 147 -4.88 14.36 -3.07
CA ILE A 147 -5.14 12.96 -2.78
C ILE A 147 -5.97 12.41 -3.94
N ASP A 148 -5.49 11.36 -4.59
CA ASP A 148 -6.24 10.58 -5.56
C ASP A 148 -6.47 9.17 -5.01
N ILE A 149 -7.71 8.89 -4.60
CA ILE A 149 -8.07 7.58 -4.04
C ILE A 149 -8.26 6.49 -5.09
N GLY A 150 -8.20 6.84 -6.37
CA GLY A 150 -8.46 5.93 -7.49
C GLY A 150 -9.87 5.35 -7.48
N GLU A 151 -10.00 4.12 -7.96
CA GLU A 151 -11.19 3.30 -7.82
C GLU A 151 -10.94 2.21 -6.78
N ILE A 152 -11.76 2.16 -5.73
CA ILE A 152 -11.69 1.12 -4.70
C ILE A 152 -12.94 0.25 -4.81
N THR A 153 -12.76 -1.04 -5.07
CA THR A 153 -13.84 -2.02 -5.04
C THR A 153 -13.61 -3.04 -3.93
N ILE A 154 -14.59 -3.18 -3.02
CA ILE A 154 -14.64 -4.28 -2.05
C ILE A 154 -15.63 -5.30 -2.60
N GLU A 155 -15.10 -6.43 -3.06
CA GLU A 155 -15.88 -7.52 -3.66
C GLU A 155 -16.61 -8.33 -2.58
N SER A 156 -17.54 -9.19 -3.02
CA SER A 156 -18.20 -10.13 -2.12
C SER A 156 -17.17 -11.04 -1.42
N GLY A 157 -17.21 -11.10 -0.09
CA GLY A 157 -16.21 -11.81 0.73
C GLY A 157 -14.93 -11.02 1.01
N GLY A 158 -14.73 -9.85 0.38
CA GLY A 158 -13.68 -8.92 0.73
C GLY A 158 -13.94 -8.25 2.08
N ILE A 159 -12.94 -8.24 2.96
CA ILE A 159 -13.05 -7.72 4.32
C ILE A 159 -11.92 -6.70 4.60
N ILE A 160 -12.24 -5.64 5.33
CA ILE A 160 -11.38 -4.62 5.92
C ILE A 160 -11.74 -4.52 7.41
N LYS A 161 -10.96 -5.22 8.24
CA LYS A 161 -10.96 -5.05 9.69
C LYS A 161 -9.97 -3.94 10.03
N ALA A 162 -10.47 -2.85 10.57
CA ALA A 162 -9.66 -1.71 11.00
C ALA A 162 -9.98 -1.37 12.45
N GLY A 163 -8.96 -1.04 13.25
CA GLY A 163 -9.15 -0.60 14.63
C GLY A 163 -9.70 0.83 14.76
N ASN A 164 -9.51 1.66 13.73
CA ASN A 164 -10.02 3.03 13.65
C ASN A 164 -10.93 3.22 12.43
N ASN A 165 -10.38 3.48 11.23
CA ASN A 165 -11.19 3.66 10.01
C ASN A 165 -10.89 2.57 8.97
N ALA A 166 -11.94 1.99 8.38
CA ALA A 166 -11.75 1.09 7.23
C ALA A 166 -11.07 1.80 6.06
N ILE A 167 -11.51 3.02 5.76
CA ILE A 167 -10.90 3.92 4.77
C ILE A 167 -10.80 5.30 5.41
N ASN A 168 -9.57 5.75 5.69
CA ASN A 168 -9.24 7.07 6.18
C ASN A 168 -8.78 7.96 5.02
N ILE A 169 -9.40 9.12 4.84
CA ILE A 169 -8.98 10.12 3.86
C ILE A 169 -8.76 11.42 4.62
N ASP A 170 -7.52 11.66 5.03
CA ASP A 170 -7.12 12.85 5.76
C ASP A 170 -6.75 13.95 4.75
N GLY A 171 -7.69 14.87 4.54
CA GLY A 171 -7.80 15.68 3.32
C GLY A 171 -6.56 16.50 2.94
N SER A 172 -6.52 16.91 1.67
CA SER A 172 -5.48 17.78 1.13
C SER A 172 -5.99 19.20 0.92
N LYS A 173 -5.12 20.19 1.18
CA LYS A 173 -5.35 21.60 0.81
C LYS A 173 -5.60 21.79 -0.69
N ASN A 174 -5.16 20.84 -1.51
CA ASN A 174 -5.34 20.85 -2.97
C ASN A 174 -6.50 19.97 -3.45
N GLY A 175 -7.25 19.38 -2.50
CA GLY A 175 -8.45 18.61 -2.75
C GLY A 175 -8.23 17.10 -2.76
N ILE A 176 -9.36 16.39 -2.76
CA ILE A 176 -9.45 14.94 -2.86
C ILE A 176 -10.18 14.64 -4.17
N GLU A 177 -9.65 13.72 -4.96
CA GLU A 177 -10.25 13.20 -6.17
C GLU A 177 -10.19 11.66 -6.20
N GLY A 178 -10.93 11.07 -7.14
CA GLY A 178 -10.98 9.62 -7.32
C GLY A 178 -12.21 9.22 -8.14
N THR A 179 -12.19 8.00 -8.66
CA THR A 179 -13.31 7.44 -9.41
C THR A 179 -14.46 7.05 -8.48
N GLY A 180 -14.14 6.53 -7.29
CA GLY A 180 -15.13 6.23 -6.26
C GLY A 180 -14.82 4.97 -5.45
N ILE A 181 -15.69 4.69 -4.50
CA ILE A 181 -15.64 3.52 -3.62
C ILE A 181 -16.89 2.68 -3.86
N ASN A 182 -16.70 1.46 -4.32
CA ASN A 182 -17.74 0.51 -4.69
C ASN A 182 -17.71 -0.69 -3.74
N VAL A 183 -18.73 -0.85 -2.89
CA VAL A 183 -18.85 -2.03 -2.02
C VAL A 183 -19.92 -2.96 -2.58
N LYS A 184 -19.53 -4.18 -2.93
CA LYS A 184 -20.44 -5.21 -3.43
C LYS A 184 -21.13 -5.93 -2.26
N SER A 185 -22.29 -6.51 -2.53
CA SER A 185 -23.05 -7.24 -1.50
C SER A 185 -22.20 -8.36 -0.86
N GLY A 186 -22.11 -8.36 0.47
CA GLY A 186 -21.32 -9.33 1.24
C GLY A 186 -19.84 -8.98 1.40
N GLY A 187 -19.39 -7.79 0.97
CA GLY A 187 -18.07 -7.25 1.32
C GLY A 187 -18.17 -6.18 2.41
N ILE A 188 -17.29 -6.27 3.43
CA ILE A 188 -16.72 -5.19 4.25
C ILE A 188 -15.86 -5.75 5.37
#